data_AF-A0A1H9XTR6-F1
#
_entry.id   AF-A0A1H9XTR6-F1
#
_cell.length_a   1.000
_cell.length_b   1.000
_cell.length_c   1.000
_cell.angle_alpha   90.00
_cell.angle_beta   90.00
_cell.angle_gamma   90.00
#
_symmetry.space_group_name_H-M   'P 1'
#
loop_
_entity.id
_entity.type
_entity.pdbx_description
1 polymer ?
#
loop_
_entity_poly.entity_id
_entity_poly.type
_entity_poly.pdbx_seq_one_letter_code
_entity_poly.pdbx_strand_id
1 'polypeptide(L)' 'MKFTSSVYPELVVHDLGVVFHDGETEVTDKATIEALRGLPADVGVRAAGGRPPKDPATP' A
#
# COMPACT_ATOMS: atom_id res chain seq x y z
N MET A 1 4.32 8.95 -3.90
CA MET A 1 3.54 8.51 -2.72
C MET A 1 3.96 7.09 -2.41
N LYS A 2 4.33 6.82 -1.16
CA LYS A 2 4.85 5.52 -0.77
C LYS A 2 3.71 4.57 -0.41
N PHE A 3 3.81 3.31 -0.79
CA PHE A 3 2.92 2.23 -0.36
C PHE A 3 3.75 1.17 0.35
N THR A 4 3.16 0.56 1.36
CA THR A 4 3.72 -0.58 2.08
C THR A 4 2.83 -1.80 1.91
N SER A 5 3.44 -2.98 1.84
CA SER A 5 2.77 -4.27 1.80
C SER A 5 3.30 -5.09 2.97
N SER A 6 2.49 -5.25 4.02
CA SER A 6 2.88 -5.99 5.22
C SER A 6 2.72 -7.51 5.08
N VAL A 7 1.95 -7.96 4.09
CA VAL A 7 1.67 -9.39 3.86
C VAL A 7 2.66 -9.96 2.83
N TYR A 8 2.94 -9.21 1.77
CA TYR A 8 3.79 -9.65 0.67
C TYR A 8 4.91 -8.63 0.42
N PRO A 9 6.11 -8.84 1.02
CA PRO A 9 7.20 -7.87 0.91
C PRO A 9 7.76 -7.72 -0.50
N GLU A 10 7.63 -8.75 -1.34
CA GLU A 10 8.06 -8.72 -2.76
C GLU A 10 6.85 -8.81 -3.71
N LEU A 11 5.76 -8.12 -3.39
CA LEU A 11 4.56 -8.11 -4.23
C LEU A 11 4.83 -7.43 -5.58
N VAL A 12 4.43 -8.08 -6.67
CA VAL A 12 4.47 -7.49 -8.01
C VAL A 12 3.05 -7.34 -8.53
N VAL A 13 2.64 -6.11 -8.81
CA VAL A 13 1.37 -5.79 -9.45
C VAL A 13 1.64 -5.54 -10.94
N HIS A 14 1.62 -6.61 -11.73
CA HIS A 14 1.91 -6.57 -13.17
C HIS A 14 1.01 -5.61 -13.94
N ASP A 15 -0.27 -5.53 -13.59
CA ASP A 15 -1.26 -4.65 -14.24
C ASP A 15 -0.89 -3.17 -14.12
N LEU A 16 -0.32 -2.80 -12.96
CA LEU A 16 0.09 -1.42 -12.65
C LEU A 16 1.58 -1.16 -12.86
N GLY A 17 2.36 -2.19 -13.20
CA GLY A 17 3.83 -2.11 -13.29
C GLY A 17 4.51 -1.77 -11.95
N VAL A 18 3.88 -2.07 -10.81
CA VAL A 18 4.39 -1.75 -9.48
C VAL A 18 5.08 -2.97 -8.88
N VAL A 19 6.27 -2.75 -8.33
CA VAL A 19 7.01 -3.77 -7.57
C VAL A 19 7.25 -3.25 -6.17
N PHE A 20 6.89 -4.05 -5.17
CA PHE A 20 7.27 -3.85 -3.79
C PHE A 20 8.61 -4.52 -3.54
N HIS A 21 9.49 -3.80 -2.85
CA HIS A 21 10.78 -4.28 -2.39
C HIS A 21 10.83 -4.06 -0.89
N ASP A 22 11.16 -5.11 -0.12
CA ASP A 22 11.16 -5.07 1.36
C ASP A 22 9.80 -4.64 1.96
N GLY A 23 8.71 -4.90 1.22
CA GLY A 23 7.37 -4.48 1.60
C GLY A 23 7.10 -3.01 1.39
N GLU A 24 7.90 -2.32 0.57
CA GLU A 24 7.73 -0.91 0.26
C GLU A 24 7.84 -0.63 -1.24
N THR A 25 7.10 0.36 -1.72
CA THR A 25 7.19 0.83 -3.10
C THR A 25 6.89 2.32 -3.18
N GLU A 26 7.49 3.01 -4.14
CA GLU A 26 7.22 4.42 -4.41
C GLU A 26 6.48 4.57 -5.74
N VAL A 27 5.30 5.19 -5.66
CA VAL A 27 4.44 5.40 -6.83
C VAL A 27 4.20 6.89 -7.01
N THR A 28 4.58 7.42 -8.16
CA THR A 28 4.35 8.83 -8.52
C THR A 28 3.10 9.02 -9.36
N ASP A 29 2.63 7.99 -10.04
CA ASP A 29 1.47 8.04 -10.92
C ASP A 29 0.15 8.06 -10.16
N LYS A 30 -0.73 9.00 -10.50
CA LYS A 30 -2.00 9.19 -9.80
C LYS A 30 -2.98 8.05 -10.03
N ALA A 31 -3.03 7.47 -11.24
CA ALA A 31 -3.93 6.37 -11.54
C ALA A 31 -3.51 5.12 -10.76
N THR A 32 -2.20 4.85 -10.70
CA THR A 32 -1.64 3.77 -9.90
C THR A 32 -1.92 3.96 -8.40
N ILE A 33 -1.81 5.19 -7.89
CA ILE A 33 -2.15 5.50 -6.48
C ILE A 33 -3.62 5.17 -6.17
N GLU A 34 -4.55 5.52 -7.05
CA GLU A 34 -5.98 5.24 -6.85
C GLU A 34 -6.28 3.74 -6.94
N ALA A 35 -5.65 3.03 -7.89
CA ALA A 35 -5.79 1.58 -8.01
C ALA A 35 -5.24 0.83 -6.78
N LEU A 36 -4.06 1.20 -6.28
CA LEU A 36 -3.48 0.61 -5.06
C LEU A 36 -4.33 0.88 -3.81
N ARG A 37 -5.00 2.03 -3.73
CA ARG A 37 -5.96 2.32 -2.64
C ARG A 37 -7.24 1.52 -2.75
N GLY A 38 -7.63 1.12 -3.96
CA GLY A 38 -8.79 0.26 -4.22
C GLY A 38 -8.51 -1.23 -4.01
N LEU A 39 -7.25 -1.63 -3.78
CA LEU A 39 -6.91 -3.03 -3.55
C LEU A 39 -7.57 -3.58 -2.28
N PRO A 40 -7.94 -4.87 -2.26
CA PRO A 40 -8.47 -5.51 -1.07
C PRO A 40 -7.46 -5.46 0.08
N ALA A 41 -7.96 -5.26 1.30
CA ALA A 41 -7.14 -5.26 2.51
C ALA A 41 -6.40 -6.59 2.74
N ASP A 42 -6.89 -7.68 2.15
CA ASP A 42 -6.28 -9.02 2.19
C ASP A 42 -4.89 -9.06 1.54
N VAL A 43 -4.66 -8.22 0.53
CA VAL A 43 -3.35 -8.09 -0.15
C VAL A 43 -2.34 -7.33 0.73
N GLY A 44 -2.81 -6.63 1.76
CA GLY A 44 -1.95 -5.93 2.72
C GLY A 44 -1.31 -4.65 2.21
N VAL A 45 -1.69 -4.15 1.03
CA VAL A 45 -1.18 -2.90 0.44
C VAL A 45 -1.83 -1.69 1.12
N ARG A 46 -1.02 -0.77 1.64
CA ARG A 46 -1.46 0.47 2.29
C ARG A 46 -0.60 1.65 1.88
N ALA A 47 -1.18 2.85 1.81
CA ALA A 47 -0.40 4.06 1.59
C ALA A 47 0.44 4.39 2.83
N ALA A 48 1.76 4.34 2.72
CA ALA A 48 2.70 4.76 3.74
C ALA A 48 2.65 6.30 3.84
N GLY A 49 1.82 6.79 4.76
CA GLY A 49 1.48 8.21 4.89
C GLY A 49 -0.01 8.48 5.08
N GLY A 50 -0.88 7.46 4.94
CA GLY A 50 -2.21 7.51 5.54
C GLY A 50 -2.03 7.53 7.05
N ARG A 51 -2.43 8.64 7.68
CA ARG A 51 -2.49 8.82 9.15
C ARG A 51 -2.83 7.46 9.80
N PRO A 52 -2.04 6.95 10.76
CA PRO A 52 -2.39 5.71 11.45
C PRO A 52 -3.85 5.82 11.90
N PRO A 53 -4.68 4.76 11.78
CA PRO A 53 -5.98 4.77 12.42
C PRO A 53 -5.70 5.17 13.86
N LYS A 54 -6.25 6.31 14.26
CA LYS A 54 -6.17 6.75 15.65
C LYS A 54 -6.81 5.61 16.43
N ASP A 55 -6.00 4.87 17.19
CA ASP A 55 -6.46 3.89 18.17
C ASP A 55 -7.75 4.42 18.80
N PRO A 56 -8.90 3.72 18.69
CA PRO A 56 -10.00 4.01 19.59
C PRO A 56 -9.47 3.64 20.98
N ALA A 57 -9.23 4.70 21.76
CA ALA A 57 -8.77 4.69 23.11
C ALA A 57 -9.37 3.55 23.95
N THR A 58 -8.50 2.89 24.68
CA THR A 58 -8.76 2.08 25.88
C THR A 58 -9.74 2.79 26.82
N PRO A 59 -10.67 2.05 27.42
CA PRO A 59 -10.89 2.15 28.86
C PRO A 59 -10.49 0.86 29.60
#